data_AF-A0A9D5MDC3-F1
#
_entry.id   AF-A0A9D5MDC3-F1
#
_cell.length_a   1.000
_cell.length_b   1.000
_cell.length_c   1.000
_cell.angle_alpha   90.00
_cell.angle_beta   90.00
_cell.angle_gamma   90.00
#
_symmetry.space_group_name_H-M   'P 1'
#
loop_
_entity.id
_entity.type
_entity.pdbx_description
1 polymer ?
#
loop_
_entity_poly.entity_id
_entity_poly.type
_entity_poly.pdbx_seq_one_letter_code
_entity_poly.pdbx_strand_id
1 'polypeptide(L)'
;MKNRECEIVQDLIALKGRESRASTRMIAEHVRTCESCRSLYARSRGEFRLKLPYRQAWDEFDTEQRYLRWSIVVIGALAAIICMIVNYAVDNAVTWAWIVSGAIVVLVVPVLVYIQTYSFRFIKAMACFSVLTMLELVLTQSILRNGMGIGGVWVWRVAIPVAAIWLGVLWTGILVTMLLKKNGFACIALILLLFIPADIATGAIASGYTGQPFVIHWAAIASYLVAAVLNIIQAVAFDRRGHNVKNSN
;
A
#
# COMPACT_ATOMS: atom_id res chain seq x y z
N MET A 1 43.57 -40.21 -12.39
CA MET A 1 42.37 -39.83 -11.60
C MET A 1 42.18 -38.31 -11.46
N LYS A 2 42.67 -37.46 -12.38
CA LYS A 2 42.74 -35.99 -12.20
C LYS A 2 41.58 -35.18 -12.83
N ASN A 3 40.67 -35.79 -13.61
CA ASN A 3 39.67 -35.06 -14.41
C ASN A 3 38.46 -34.56 -13.60
N ARG A 4 37.87 -35.39 -12.72
CA ARG A 4 36.62 -35.02 -12.04
C ARG A 4 36.79 -33.85 -11.06
N GLU A 5 37.90 -33.81 -10.34
CA GLU A 5 38.20 -32.70 -9.42
C GLU A 5 38.46 -31.39 -10.17
N CYS A 6 39.08 -31.47 -11.36
CA CYS A 6 39.26 -30.29 -12.21
C CYS A 6 37.91 -29.78 -12.74
N GLU A 7 37.02 -30.67 -13.22
CA GLU A 7 35.68 -30.28 -13.68
C GLU A 7 34.87 -29.59 -12.58
N ILE A 8 34.85 -30.15 -11.36
CA ILE A 8 34.16 -29.54 -10.21
C ILE A 8 34.72 -28.15 -9.89
N VAL A 9 36.05 -27.99 -9.91
CA VAL A 9 36.69 -26.69 -9.64
C VAL A 9 36.43 -25.70 -10.78
N GLN A 10 36.38 -26.14 -12.03
CA GLN A 10 36.05 -25.28 -13.18
C GLN A 10 34.61 -24.76 -13.09
N ASP A 11 33.65 -25.62 -12.74
CA ASP A 11 32.25 -25.23 -12.51
C ASP A 11 32.10 -24.26 -11.33
N LEU A 12 32.86 -24.50 -10.25
CA LEU A 12 32.88 -23.60 -9.09
C LEU A 12 33.48 -22.24 -9.43
N ILE A 13 34.55 -22.18 -10.23
CA ILE A 13 35.16 -20.92 -10.68
C ILE A 13 34.16 -20.08 -11.50
N ALA A 14 33.22 -20.71 -12.20
CA ALA A 14 32.15 -20.02 -12.92
C ALA A 14 31.09 -19.38 -12.00
N LEU A 15 30.92 -19.89 -10.76
CA LEU A 15 29.93 -19.42 -9.77
C LEU A 15 30.43 -18.30 -8.83
N LYS A 16 31.56 -17.70 -9.19
CA LYS A 16 32.34 -16.70 -8.44
C LYS A 16 31.49 -15.75 -7.58
N GLY A 17 31.70 -15.77 -6.27
CA GLY A 17 31.09 -14.84 -5.31
C GLY A 17 29.77 -15.29 -4.67
N ARG A 18 29.23 -16.45 -5.05
CA ARG A 18 28.10 -17.11 -4.37
C ARG A 18 28.47 -18.43 -3.68
N GLU A 19 29.75 -18.76 -3.66
CA GLU A 19 30.22 -20.02 -3.10
C GLU A 19 30.35 -20.00 -1.56
N SER A 20 30.11 -21.15 -0.93
CA SER A 20 30.34 -21.33 0.50
C SER A 20 31.84 -21.17 0.82
N ARG A 21 32.16 -20.73 2.04
CA ARG A 21 33.56 -20.59 2.52
C ARG A 21 34.37 -21.89 2.36
N ALA A 22 33.71 -23.05 2.40
CA ALA A 22 34.32 -24.35 2.15
C ALA A 22 34.78 -24.51 0.69
N SER A 23 33.94 -24.10 -0.26
CA SER A 23 34.22 -24.14 -1.70
C SER A 23 35.33 -23.15 -2.08
N THR A 24 35.36 -21.96 -1.47
CA THR A 24 36.44 -20.98 -1.70
C THR A 24 37.82 -21.54 -1.30
N ARG A 25 37.89 -22.28 -0.19
CA ARG A 25 39.14 -22.94 0.25
C ARG A 25 39.55 -24.05 -0.71
N MET A 26 38.61 -24.88 -1.14
CA MET A 26 38.85 -25.96 -2.10
C MET A 26 39.39 -25.43 -3.45
N ILE A 27 38.81 -24.35 -3.98
CA ILE A 27 39.29 -23.69 -5.19
C ILE A 27 40.71 -23.16 -4.98
N ALA A 28 40.99 -22.47 -3.86
CA ALA A 28 42.29 -21.89 -3.58
C ALA A 28 43.40 -22.95 -3.44
N GLU A 29 43.09 -24.10 -2.86
CA GLU A 29 44.02 -25.20 -2.66
C GLU A 29 44.29 -25.96 -3.97
N HIS A 30 43.25 -26.17 -4.78
CA HIS A 30 43.38 -26.85 -6.09
C HIS A 30 44.08 -25.98 -7.15
N VAL A 31 43.84 -24.66 -7.16
CA VAL A 31 44.51 -23.71 -8.07
C VAL A 31 46.03 -23.61 -7.81
N ARG A 32 46.48 -23.94 -6.59
CA ARG A 32 47.92 -24.00 -6.28
C ARG A 32 48.60 -25.20 -6.90
N THR A 33 47.92 -26.34 -7.00
CA THR A 33 48.50 -27.61 -7.46
C THR A 33 48.23 -27.93 -8.92
N CYS A 34 47.24 -27.27 -9.55
CA CYS A 34 46.83 -27.54 -10.94
C CYS A 34 47.01 -26.31 -11.85
N GLU A 35 47.89 -26.42 -12.85
CA GLU A 35 48.23 -25.33 -13.77
C GLU A 35 47.07 -24.97 -14.73
N SER A 36 46.27 -25.95 -15.15
CA SER A 36 45.11 -25.73 -16.02
C SER A 36 44.03 -24.89 -15.31
N CYS A 37 43.68 -25.23 -14.08
CA CYS A 37 42.72 -24.48 -13.27
C CYS A 37 43.26 -23.10 -12.88
N ARG A 38 44.58 -22.96 -12.69
CA ARG A 38 45.23 -21.67 -12.42
C ARG A 38 45.08 -20.69 -13.58
N SER A 39 45.29 -21.15 -14.81
CA SER A 39 45.11 -20.32 -16.01
C SER A 39 43.65 -19.88 -16.18
N LEU A 40 42.69 -20.78 -15.91
CA LEU A 40 41.26 -20.49 -15.98
C LEU A 40 40.81 -19.49 -14.90
N TYR A 41 41.31 -19.65 -13.68
CA TYR A 41 41.07 -18.73 -12.56
C TYR A 41 41.66 -17.33 -12.80
N ALA A 42 42.85 -17.26 -13.42
CA ALA A 42 43.45 -15.99 -13.81
C ALA A 42 42.63 -15.29 -14.92
N ARG A 43 42.14 -16.07 -15.91
CA ARG A 43 41.30 -15.55 -17.01
C ARG A 43 39.94 -15.05 -16.50
N SER A 44 39.32 -15.73 -15.53
CA SER A 44 38.05 -15.32 -14.91
C SER A 44 38.18 -14.18 -13.89
N ARG A 45 39.41 -13.78 -13.52
CA ARG A 45 39.66 -12.54 -12.76
C ARG A 45 39.56 -11.28 -13.61
N GLY A 46 39.80 -11.37 -14.92
CA GLY A 46 39.84 -10.21 -15.82
C GLY A 46 38.46 -9.63 -16.13
N GLU A 47 37.52 -10.42 -16.62
CA GLU A 47 36.34 -9.86 -17.28
C GLU A 47 35.17 -10.84 -17.24
N PHE A 48 34.48 -10.93 -16.11
CA PHE A 48 33.14 -11.51 -16.14
C PHE A 48 32.23 -10.77 -15.15
N ARG A 49 31.90 -9.51 -15.50
CA ARG A 49 30.61 -8.97 -15.07
C ARG A 49 29.56 -9.71 -15.88
N LEU A 50 29.09 -10.85 -15.35
CA LEU A 50 27.82 -11.41 -15.75
C LEU A 50 26.79 -10.29 -15.60
N LYS A 51 26.41 -9.65 -16.73
CA LYS A 51 25.16 -8.90 -16.85
C LYS A 51 24.07 -9.96 -16.74
N LEU A 52 23.79 -10.38 -15.51
CA LEU A 52 22.62 -11.18 -15.21
C LEU A 52 21.42 -10.35 -15.69
N PRO A 53 20.58 -10.87 -16.61
CA PRO A 53 19.34 -10.17 -17.01
C PRO A 53 18.44 -9.90 -15.80
N TYR A 54 18.65 -10.66 -14.71
CA TYR A 54 18.02 -10.45 -13.42
C TYR A 54 18.40 -9.15 -12.72
N ARG A 55 19.52 -8.47 -13.02
CA ARG A 55 19.83 -7.18 -12.36
C ARG A 55 19.20 -5.99 -13.09
N GLN A 56 19.17 -6.05 -14.43
CA GLN A 56 18.61 -4.98 -15.24
C GLN A 56 17.09 -4.86 -15.10
N ALA A 57 16.37 -5.99 -14.99
CA ALA A 57 14.93 -5.94 -14.76
C ALA A 57 14.55 -5.24 -13.44
N TRP A 58 15.31 -5.46 -12.35
CA TRP A 58 15.02 -4.82 -11.06
C TRP A 58 15.37 -3.33 -11.04
N ASP A 59 16.43 -2.92 -11.73
CA ASP A 59 16.78 -1.50 -11.87
C ASP A 59 15.73 -0.73 -12.70
N GLU A 60 15.14 -1.36 -13.73
CA GLU A 60 14.10 -0.75 -14.56
C GLU A 60 12.75 -0.65 -13.83
N PHE A 61 12.34 -1.72 -13.10
CA PHE A 61 11.15 -1.69 -12.24
C PHE A 61 11.26 -0.68 -11.07
N ASP A 62 12.45 -0.47 -10.50
CA ASP A 62 12.67 0.54 -9.46
C ASP A 62 12.55 1.96 -10.02
N THR A 63 12.94 2.16 -11.28
CA THR A 63 12.87 3.47 -11.94
C THR A 63 11.42 3.91 -12.17
N GLU A 64 10.55 3.04 -12.69
CA GLU A 64 9.12 3.35 -12.90
C GLU A 64 8.38 3.60 -11.58
N GLN A 65 8.61 2.74 -10.57
CA GLN A 65 8.01 2.92 -9.25
C GLN A 65 8.49 4.21 -8.57
N ARG A 66 9.75 4.58 -8.77
CA ARG A 66 10.30 5.85 -8.29
C ARG A 66 9.60 7.04 -8.95
N TYR A 67 9.41 7.04 -10.27
CA TYR A 67 8.67 8.11 -10.95
C TYR A 67 7.23 8.22 -10.47
N LEU A 68 6.52 7.09 -10.30
CA LEU A 68 5.15 7.08 -9.78
C LEU A 68 5.09 7.64 -8.34
N ARG A 69 6.04 7.29 -7.48
CA ARG A 69 6.09 7.80 -6.11
C ARG A 69 6.32 9.31 -6.07
N TRP A 70 7.28 9.81 -6.87
CA TRP A 70 7.55 11.24 -6.95
C TRP A 70 6.39 12.00 -7.59
N SER A 71 5.72 11.45 -8.59
CA SER A 71 4.56 12.11 -9.21
C SER A 71 3.40 12.28 -8.22
N ILE A 72 3.08 11.24 -7.44
CA ILE A 72 2.03 11.32 -6.40
C ILE A 72 2.38 12.40 -5.35
N VAL A 73 3.64 12.44 -4.89
CA VAL A 73 4.08 13.44 -3.91
C VAL A 73 4.03 14.85 -4.47
N VAL A 74 4.49 15.05 -5.71
CA VAL A 74 4.48 16.37 -6.37
C VAL A 74 3.06 16.85 -6.61
N ILE A 75 2.16 15.98 -7.08
CA ILE A 75 0.75 16.32 -7.30
C ILE A 75 0.08 16.67 -5.96
N GLY A 76 0.33 15.89 -4.91
CA GLY A 76 -0.19 16.18 -3.57
C GLY A 76 0.32 17.51 -3.01
N ALA A 77 1.62 17.79 -3.17
CA ALA A 77 2.23 19.06 -2.74
C ALA A 77 1.66 20.24 -3.53
N LEU A 78 1.49 20.12 -4.85
CA LEU A 78 0.90 21.15 -5.68
C LEU A 78 -0.55 21.45 -5.27
N ALA A 79 -1.36 20.42 -5.01
CA ALA A 79 -2.72 20.58 -4.52
C ALA A 79 -2.78 21.31 -3.16
N ALA A 80 -1.88 20.95 -2.23
CA ALA A 80 -1.79 21.62 -0.93
C ALA A 80 -1.40 23.10 -1.08
N ILE A 81 -0.40 23.41 -1.92
CA ILE A 81 0.03 24.78 -2.19
C ILE A 81 -1.10 25.62 -2.80
N ILE A 82 -1.81 25.08 -3.80
CA ILE A 82 -2.95 25.77 -4.42
C ILE A 82 -4.02 26.06 -3.36
N CYS A 83 -4.34 25.08 -2.51
CA CYS A 83 -5.30 25.25 -1.43
C CYS A 83 -4.86 26.34 -0.43
N MET A 84 -3.58 26.37 -0.05
CA MET A 84 -3.02 27.41 0.82
C MET A 84 -3.11 28.80 0.19
N ILE A 85 -2.77 28.94 -1.09
CA ILE A 85 -2.84 30.23 -1.80
C ILE A 85 -4.29 30.73 -1.83
N VAL A 86 -5.24 29.87 -2.18
CA VAL A 86 -6.67 30.24 -2.25
C VAL A 86 -7.18 30.62 -0.86
N ASN A 87 -6.88 29.85 0.17
CA ASN A 87 -7.33 30.16 1.53
C ASN A 87 -6.75 31.49 2.03
N TYR A 88 -5.46 31.73 1.80
CA TYR A 88 -4.82 33.00 2.14
C TYR A 88 -5.42 34.18 1.36
N ALA A 89 -5.73 34.00 0.08
CA ALA A 89 -6.32 35.05 -0.74
C ALA A 89 -7.74 35.44 -0.29
N VAL A 90 -8.51 34.48 0.21
CA VAL A 90 -9.90 34.71 0.66
C VAL A 90 -9.95 35.23 2.10
N ASP A 91 -9.21 34.60 3.02
CA ASP A 91 -9.36 34.82 4.46
C ASP A 91 -8.19 35.58 5.11
N ASN A 92 -7.13 35.91 4.35
CA ASN A 92 -5.83 36.43 4.85
C ASN A 92 -5.22 35.55 5.97
N ALA A 93 -5.63 34.30 6.04
CA ALA A 93 -5.21 33.31 7.00
C ALA A 93 -5.13 31.94 6.31
N VAL A 94 -4.36 31.02 6.90
CA VAL A 94 -4.10 29.69 6.31
C VAL A 94 -4.78 28.60 7.14
N THR A 95 -5.93 28.89 7.76
CA THR A 95 -6.54 28.03 8.78
C THR A 95 -7.13 26.76 8.17
N TRP A 96 -8.05 26.89 7.22
CA TRP A 96 -8.72 25.73 6.60
C TRP A 96 -7.78 24.93 5.69
N ALA A 97 -6.81 25.57 5.06
CA ALA A 97 -5.84 24.88 4.19
C ALA A 97 -4.96 23.86 4.94
N TRP A 98 -4.78 24.00 6.26
CA TRP A 98 -4.10 22.98 7.08
C TRP A 98 -4.91 21.68 7.16
N ILE A 99 -6.24 21.75 7.23
CA ILE A 99 -7.12 20.56 7.22
C ILE A 99 -7.00 19.85 5.87
N VAL A 100 -7.05 20.61 4.78
CA VAL A 100 -6.90 20.02 3.44
C VAL A 100 -5.53 19.38 3.25
N SER A 101 -4.48 20.04 3.74
CA SER A 101 -3.10 19.51 3.68
C SER A 101 -2.97 18.20 4.49
N GLY A 102 -3.57 18.15 5.68
CA GLY A 102 -3.65 16.94 6.48
C GLY A 102 -4.37 15.80 5.77
N ALA A 103 -5.54 16.07 5.18
CA ALA A 103 -6.28 15.10 4.37
C ALA A 103 -5.47 14.57 3.16
N ILE A 104 -4.68 15.42 2.50
CA ILE A 104 -3.78 14.99 1.42
C ILE A 104 -2.71 14.03 1.97
N VAL A 105 -2.15 14.29 3.15
CA VAL A 105 -1.18 13.38 3.80
C VAL A 105 -1.83 12.03 4.13
N VAL A 106 -3.05 12.05 4.68
CA VAL A 106 -3.84 10.84 4.97
C VAL A 106 -4.07 10.00 3.71
N LEU A 107 -4.20 10.63 2.53
CA LEU A 107 -4.36 9.93 1.27
C LEU A 107 -3.04 9.42 0.69
N VAL A 108 -2.02 10.28 0.64
CA VAL A 108 -0.75 10.01 -0.05
C VAL A 108 0.10 8.98 0.71
N VAL A 109 0.21 9.10 2.04
CA VAL A 109 1.13 8.25 2.81
C VAL A 109 0.75 6.77 2.77
N PRO A 110 -0.52 6.36 2.96
CA PRO A 110 -0.92 4.95 2.82
C PRO A 110 -0.67 4.38 1.42
N VAL A 111 -0.86 5.19 0.37
CA VAL A 111 -0.55 4.79 -1.01
C VAL A 111 0.94 4.55 -1.17
N LEU A 112 1.80 5.40 -0.61
CA LEU A 112 3.25 5.18 -0.61
C LEU A 112 3.64 3.92 0.16
N VAL A 113 3.03 3.67 1.33
CA VAL A 113 3.23 2.44 2.12
C VAL A 113 2.84 1.21 1.30
N TYR A 114 1.73 1.28 0.55
CA TYR A 114 1.27 0.20 -0.31
C TYR A 114 2.29 -0.13 -1.43
N ILE A 115 2.85 0.90 -2.07
CA ILE A 115 3.83 0.74 -3.16
C ILE A 115 5.17 0.22 -2.64
N GLN A 116 5.64 0.72 -1.50
CA GLN A 116 6.97 0.38 -0.95
C GLN A 116 7.02 -1.01 -0.32
N THR A 117 5.89 -1.56 0.09
CA THR A 117 5.86 -2.79 0.87
C THR A 117 5.63 -4.02 0.00
N TYR A 118 6.48 -5.04 0.15
CA TYR A 118 6.31 -6.31 -0.56
C TYR A 118 5.33 -7.28 0.12
N SER A 119 5.33 -7.33 1.46
CA SER A 119 4.53 -8.29 2.25
C SER A 119 3.42 -7.62 3.06
N PHE A 120 2.22 -8.18 2.98
CA PHE A 120 0.98 -7.66 3.59
C PHE A 120 0.71 -6.18 3.26
N ARG A 121 1.08 -5.74 2.05
CA ARG A 121 1.02 -4.35 1.59
C ARG A 121 -0.33 -3.67 1.84
N PHE A 122 -1.42 -4.38 1.54
CA PHE A 122 -2.77 -3.86 1.73
C PHE A 122 -3.09 -3.62 3.21
N ILE A 123 -2.81 -4.59 4.08
CA ILE A 123 -3.08 -4.47 5.53
C ILE A 123 -2.27 -3.33 6.15
N LYS A 124 -0.98 -3.22 5.79
CA LYS A 124 -0.12 -2.14 6.29
C LYS A 124 -0.57 -0.77 5.81
N ALA A 125 -0.99 -0.65 4.56
CA ALA A 125 -1.56 0.58 4.02
C ALA A 125 -2.86 0.96 4.76
N MET A 126 -3.78 0.01 4.97
CA MET A 126 -5.03 0.28 5.70
C MET A 126 -4.82 0.59 7.18
N ALA A 127 -3.85 -0.04 7.83
CA ALA A 127 -3.44 0.30 9.20
C ALA A 127 -2.85 1.71 9.27
N CYS A 128 -1.98 2.07 8.33
CA CYS A 128 -1.43 3.43 8.21
C CYS A 128 -2.56 4.46 8.00
N PHE A 129 -3.47 4.21 7.08
CA PHE A 129 -4.65 5.05 6.83
C PHE A 129 -5.50 5.23 8.09
N SER A 130 -5.75 4.16 8.85
CA SER A 130 -6.53 4.21 10.09
C SER A 130 -5.88 5.11 11.15
N VAL A 131 -4.55 5.00 11.34
CA VAL A 131 -3.81 5.83 12.29
C VAL A 131 -3.78 7.29 11.84
N LEU A 132 -3.50 7.55 10.57
CA LEU A 132 -3.46 8.91 10.02
C LEU A 132 -4.82 9.59 10.08
N THR A 133 -5.91 8.84 9.84
CA THR A 133 -7.27 9.37 9.96
C THR A 133 -7.55 9.86 11.38
N MET A 134 -7.10 9.13 12.40
CA MET A 134 -7.25 9.58 13.79
C MET A 134 -6.41 10.82 14.10
N LEU A 135 -5.19 10.91 13.58
CA LEU A 135 -4.36 12.11 13.71
C LEU A 135 -5.00 13.32 13.00
N GLU A 136 -5.65 13.10 11.86
CA GLU A 136 -6.34 14.13 11.10
C GLU A 136 -7.52 14.73 11.87
N LEU A 137 -8.27 13.92 12.62
CA LEU A 137 -9.35 14.41 13.47
C LEU A 137 -8.83 15.32 14.59
N VAL A 138 -7.68 14.97 15.18
CA VAL A 138 -7.01 15.80 16.20
C VAL A 138 -6.51 17.11 15.59
N LEU A 139 -5.90 17.05 14.40
CA LEU A 139 -5.46 18.23 13.66
C LEU A 139 -6.65 19.15 13.36
N THR A 140 -7.74 18.60 12.83
CA THR A 140 -8.97 19.32 12.51
C THR A 140 -9.51 20.05 13.74
N GLN A 141 -9.57 19.39 14.90
CA GLN A 141 -10.02 20.02 16.15
C GLN A 141 -9.08 21.11 16.64
N SER A 142 -7.77 20.92 16.52
CA SER A 142 -6.78 21.94 16.88
C SER A 142 -6.97 23.20 16.03
N ILE A 143 -7.17 23.04 14.72
CA ILE A 143 -7.39 24.16 13.80
C ILE A 143 -8.73 24.83 14.04
N LEU A 144 -9.81 24.07 14.23
CA LEU A 144 -11.14 24.63 14.55
C LEU A 144 -11.09 25.50 15.81
N ARG A 145 -10.43 25.00 16.87
CA ARG A 145 -10.37 25.69 18.16
C ARG A 145 -9.40 26.87 18.15
N ASN A 146 -8.16 26.66 17.70
CA ASN A 146 -7.09 27.64 17.83
C ASN A 146 -6.99 28.58 16.61
N GLY A 147 -7.37 28.10 15.42
CA GLY A 147 -7.28 28.85 14.18
C GLY A 147 -8.58 29.56 13.79
N MET A 148 -9.74 28.94 14.03
CA MET A 148 -11.04 29.50 13.62
C MET A 148 -11.92 29.97 14.78
N GLY A 149 -11.47 29.80 16.03
CA GLY A 149 -12.23 30.21 17.23
C GLY A 149 -13.57 29.47 17.39
N ILE A 150 -13.78 28.37 16.66
CA ILE A 150 -15.00 27.56 16.74
C ILE A 150 -14.93 26.76 18.04
N GLY A 151 -15.72 27.20 19.01
CA GLY A 151 -15.84 26.55 20.31
C GLY A 151 -16.57 25.22 20.22
N GLY A 152 -16.09 24.21 20.96
CA GLY A 152 -16.76 22.91 21.09
C GLY A 152 -15.79 21.74 20.96
N VAL A 153 -15.94 20.76 21.85
CA VAL A 153 -15.18 19.50 21.80
C VAL A 153 -15.98 18.48 20.99
N TRP A 154 -16.10 18.73 19.69
CA TRP A 154 -16.84 17.88 18.75
C TRP A 154 -16.13 16.54 18.52
N VAL A 155 -14.80 16.51 18.64
CA VAL A 155 -14.01 15.28 18.39
C VAL A 155 -14.46 14.10 19.24
N TRP A 156 -14.66 14.29 20.54
CA TRP A 156 -15.03 13.19 21.42
C TRP A 156 -16.50 12.77 21.28
N ARG A 157 -17.39 13.73 20.98
CA ARG A 157 -18.84 13.47 20.92
C ARG A 157 -19.30 12.91 19.58
N VAL A 158 -18.61 13.27 18.50
CA VAL A 158 -19.06 12.95 17.13
C VAL A 158 -17.94 12.35 16.31
N ALA A 159 -16.78 13.01 16.21
CA ALA A 159 -15.75 12.59 15.25
C ALA A 159 -15.20 11.18 15.57
N ILE A 160 -14.86 10.91 16.82
CA ILE A 160 -14.33 9.61 17.25
C ILE A 160 -15.39 8.50 17.11
N PRO A 161 -16.64 8.65 17.60
CA PRO A 161 -17.69 7.67 17.36
C PRO A 161 -17.93 7.36 15.88
N VAL A 162 -18.01 8.41 15.05
CA VAL A 162 -18.19 8.25 13.59
C VAL A 162 -16.99 7.52 12.99
N ALA A 163 -15.76 7.94 13.29
CA ALA A 163 -14.56 7.27 12.80
C ALA A 163 -14.48 5.82 13.27
N ALA A 164 -14.87 5.51 14.51
CA ALA A 164 -14.91 4.15 15.02
C ALA A 164 -15.92 3.27 14.25
N ILE A 165 -17.08 3.79 13.89
CA ILE A 165 -18.06 3.09 13.04
C ILE A 165 -17.45 2.77 11.68
N TRP A 166 -16.88 3.77 11.00
CA TRP A 166 -16.34 3.59 9.65
C TRP A 166 -15.08 2.72 9.61
N LEU A 167 -14.18 2.87 10.59
CA LEU A 167 -13.05 1.95 10.74
C LEU A 167 -13.52 0.54 11.08
N GLY A 168 -14.55 0.41 11.93
CA GLY A 168 -15.17 -0.87 12.26
C GLY A 168 -15.71 -1.57 11.02
N VAL A 169 -16.46 -0.86 10.18
CA VAL A 169 -16.96 -1.37 8.89
C VAL A 169 -15.82 -1.81 7.98
N LEU A 170 -14.81 -0.95 7.81
CA LEU A 170 -13.67 -1.20 6.95
C LEU A 170 -12.90 -2.45 7.40
N TRP A 171 -12.54 -2.54 8.67
CA TRP A 171 -11.80 -3.68 9.21
C TRP A 171 -12.62 -4.95 9.28
N THR A 172 -13.92 -4.87 9.56
CA THR A 172 -14.82 -6.04 9.50
C THR A 172 -14.83 -6.63 8.09
N GLY A 173 -15.00 -5.79 7.07
CA GLY A 173 -14.95 -6.25 5.68
C GLY A 173 -13.64 -6.93 5.30
N ILE A 174 -12.51 -6.32 5.69
CA ILE A 174 -11.17 -6.85 5.42
C ILE A 174 -10.96 -8.17 6.16
N LEU A 175 -11.24 -8.24 7.46
CA LEU A 175 -11.00 -9.43 8.28
C LEU A 175 -11.89 -10.59 7.84
N VAL A 176 -13.18 -10.36 7.61
CA VAL A 176 -14.11 -11.41 7.17
C VAL A 176 -13.67 -11.98 5.82
N THR A 177 -13.29 -11.14 4.86
CA THR A 177 -12.86 -11.64 3.54
C THR A 177 -11.50 -12.31 3.56
N MET A 178 -10.59 -11.87 4.43
CA MET A 178 -9.35 -12.58 4.71
C MET A 178 -9.60 -13.97 5.32
N LEU A 179 -10.51 -14.08 6.30
CA LEU A 179 -10.87 -15.35 6.93
C LEU A 179 -11.54 -16.31 5.94
N LEU A 180 -12.43 -15.79 5.09
CA LEU A 180 -13.12 -16.56 4.06
C LEU A 180 -12.28 -16.81 2.80
N LYS A 181 -11.04 -16.30 2.76
CA LYS A 181 -10.12 -16.37 1.60
C LYS A 181 -10.78 -15.97 0.28
N LYS A 182 -11.64 -14.95 0.33
CA LYS A 182 -12.35 -14.42 -0.84
C LYS A 182 -11.52 -13.37 -1.57
N ASN A 183 -11.90 -13.09 -2.80
CA ASN A 183 -11.23 -12.09 -3.63
C ASN A 183 -11.50 -10.65 -3.14
N GLY A 184 -10.72 -9.68 -3.65
CA GLY A 184 -10.85 -8.27 -3.27
C GLY A 184 -12.20 -7.65 -3.64
N PHE A 185 -12.84 -8.10 -4.73
CA PHE A 185 -14.18 -7.62 -5.12
C PHE A 185 -15.25 -8.02 -4.10
N ALA A 186 -15.17 -9.23 -3.55
CA ALA A 186 -16.03 -9.67 -2.46
C ALA A 186 -15.80 -8.84 -1.19
N CYS A 187 -14.56 -8.38 -0.94
CA CYS A 187 -14.26 -7.46 0.17
C CYS A 187 -14.94 -6.10 -0.02
N ILE A 188 -14.82 -5.51 -1.22
CA ILE A 188 -15.47 -4.24 -1.53
C ILE A 188 -16.99 -4.38 -1.43
N ALA A 189 -17.57 -5.46 -1.95
CA ALA A 189 -19.01 -5.72 -1.84
C ALA A 189 -19.49 -5.82 -0.39
N LEU A 190 -18.74 -6.53 0.47
CA LEU A 190 -19.08 -6.65 1.88
C LEU A 190 -19.00 -5.30 2.61
N ILE A 191 -17.96 -4.50 2.33
CA ILE A 191 -17.81 -3.15 2.88
C ILE A 191 -18.99 -2.27 2.46
N LEU A 192 -19.38 -2.29 1.18
CA LEU A 192 -20.52 -1.52 0.66
C LEU A 192 -21.84 -1.94 1.31
N LEU A 193 -22.04 -3.22 1.61
CA LEU A 193 -23.22 -3.67 2.33
C LEU A 193 -23.24 -3.16 3.77
N LEU A 194 -22.07 -3.13 4.42
CA LEU A 194 -21.89 -2.56 5.76
C LEU A 194 -22.00 -1.03 5.80
N PHE A 195 -21.93 -0.33 4.66
CA PHE A 195 -22.19 1.12 4.61
C PHE A 195 -23.63 1.46 5.00
N ILE A 196 -24.59 0.57 4.77
CA ILE A 196 -26.00 0.81 5.09
C ILE A 196 -26.20 1.03 6.61
N PRO A 197 -25.84 0.09 7.50
CA PRO A 197 -25.96 0.31 8.94
C PRO A 197 -25.04 1.43 9.44
N ALA A 198 -23.86 1.64 8.83
CA ALA A 198 -22.96 2.72 9.23
C ALA A 198 -23.49 4.12 8.87
N ASP A 199 -24.13 4.28 7.72
CA ASP A 199 -24.75 5.54 7.30
C ASP A 199 -25.93 5.89 8.21
N ILE A 200 -26.78 4.91 8.53
CA ILE A 200 -27.88 5.06 9.50
C ILE A 200 -27.35 5.49 10.87
N ALA A 201 -26.31 4.80 11.37
CA ALA A 201 -25.71 5.11 12.67
C ALA A 201 -25.05 6.50 12.68
N THR A 202 -24.31 6.85 11.63
CA THR A 202 -23.68 8.16 11.47
C THR A 202 -24.73 9.27 11.38
N GLY A 203 -25.82 9.03 10.64
CA GLY A 203 -26.95 9.93 10.52
C GLY A 203 -27.64 10.18 11.87
N ALA A 204 -27.83 9.15 12.68
CA ALA A 204 -28.40 9.27 14.02
C ALA A 204 -27.51 10.09 14.98
N ILE A 205 -26.20 9.90 14.92
CA ILE A 205 -25.23 10.69 15.70
C ILE A 205 -25.26 12.16 15.22
N ALA A 206 -25.27 12.38 13.91
CA ALA A 206 -25.29 13.72 13.32
C ALA A 206 -26.60 14.47 13.64
N SER A 207 -27.76 13.80 13.56
CA SER A 207 -29.05 14.39 13.93
C SER A 207 -29.10 14.72 15.43
N GLY A 208 -28.58 13.84 16.28
CA GLY A 208 -28.49 14.09 17.72
C GLY A 208 -27.58 15.27 18.08
N TYR A 209 -26.53 15.51 17.29
CA TYR A 209 -25.63 16.65 17.50
C TYR A 209 -26.16 17.97 16.95
N THR A 210 -26.79 17.96 15.77
CA THR A 210 -27.27 19.16 15.08
C THR A 210 -28.68 19.59 15.49
N GLY A 211 -29.44 18.72 16.15
CA GLY A 211 -30.85 18.94 16.48
C GLY A 211 -31.78 18.86 15.27
N GLN A 212 -31.25 18.50 14.09
CA GLN A 212 -32.01 18.30 12.87
C GLN A 212 -32.77 16.96 12.91
N PRO A 213 -33.92 16.83 12.22
CA PRO A 213 -34.62 15.57 12.14
C PRO A 213 -33.75 14.50 11.47
N PHE A 214 -33.82 13.27 11.99
CA PHE A 214 -33.16 12.13 11.38
C PHE A 214 -33.85 11.77 10.05
N VAL A 215 -33.10 11.81 8.95
CA VAL A 215 -33.58 11.47 7.62
C VAL A 215 -32.76 10.33 7.05
N ILE A 216 -33.43 9.32 6.52
CA ILE A 216 -32.79 8.20 5.84
C ILE A 216 -32.54 8.59 4.38
N HIS A 217 -31.29 8.54 3.94
CA HIS A 217 -30.89 8.82 2.57
C HIS A 217 -31.10 7.60 1.67
N TRP A 218 -32.35 7.32 1.29
CA TRP A 218 -32.70 6.16 0.46
C TRP A 218 -31.91 6.07 -0.86
N ALA A 219 -31.58 7.21 -1.48
CA ALA A 219 -30.77 7.26 -2.69
C ALA A 219 -29.34 6.74 -2.46
N ALA A 220 -28.74 7.05 -1.30
CA ALA A 220 -27.42 6.53 -0.92
C ALA A 220 -27.47 5.03 -0.65
N ILE A 221 -28.51 4.56 0.06
CA ILE A 221 -28.71 3.12 0.31
C ILE A 221 -28.86 2.35 -1.01
N ALA A 222 -29.66 2.87 -1.95
CA ALA A 222 -29.83 2.27 -3.26
C ALA A 222 -28.51 2.21 -4.05
N SER A 223 -27.69 3.27 -3.99
CA SER A 223 -26.40 3.27 -4.69
C SER A 223 -25.40 2.28 -4.08
N TYR A 224 -25.37 2.14 -2.75
CA TYR A 224 -24.55 1.12 -2.07
C TYR A 224 -24.97 -0.30 -2.46
N LEU A 225 -26.29 -0.57 -2.52
CA LEU A 225 -26.81 -1.87 -2.93
C LEU A 225 -26.46 -2.21 -4.38
N VAL A 226 -26.67 -1.26 -5.31
CA VAL A 226 -26.33 -1.45 -6.72
C VAL A 226 -24.82 -1.70 -6.87
N ALA A 227 -23.99 -0.89 -6.22
CA ALA A 227 -22.53 -1.05 -6.26
C ALA A 227 -22.09 -2.39 -5.65
N ALA A 228 -22.72 -2.84 -4.55
CA ALA A 228 -22.43 -4.13 -3.93
C ALA A 228 -22.77 -5.29 -4.87
N VAL A 229 -23.94 -5.27 -5.52
CA VAL A 229 -24.35 -6.30 -6.49
C VAL A 229 -23.38 -6.37 -7.66
N LEU A 230 -22.98 -5.22 -8.23
CA LEU A 230 -22.01 -5.16 -9.31
C LEU A 230 -20.66 -5.77 -8.90
N ASN A 231 -20.17 -5.47 -7.69
CA ASN A 231 -18.93 -6.05 -7.18
C ASN A 231 -19.04 -7.55 -6.92
N ILE A 232 -20.20 -8.06 -6.49
CA ILE A 232 -20.44 -9.51 -6.35
C ILE A 232 -20.39 -10.20 -7.73
N ILE A 233 -21.01 -9.60 -8.75
CA ILE A 233 -20.96 -10.13 -10.13
C ILE A 233 -19.50 -10.19 -10.61
N GLN A 234 -18.72 -9.13 -10.39
CA GLN A 234 -17.29 -9.09 -10.71
C GLN A 234 -16.49 -10.15 -9.93
N ALA A 235 -16.79 -10.33 -8.64
CA ALA A 235 -16.16 -11.35 -7.80
C ALA A 235 -16.41 -12.77 -8.36
N VAL A 236 -17.66 -13.09 -8.70
CA VAL A 236 -18.02 -14.41 -9.26
C VAL A 236 -17.40 -14.61 -10.64
N ALA A 237 -17.41 -13.59 -11.49
CA ALA A 237 -16.81 -13.65 -12.82
C ALA A 237 -15.30 -13.89 -12.74
N PHE A 238 -14.62 -13.24 -11.79
CA PHE A 238 -13.19 -13.41 -11.57
C PHE A 238 -12.85 -14.82 -11.07
N ASP A 239 -13.61 -15.32 -10.09
CA ASP A 239 -13.41 -16.68 -9.58
C ASP A 239 -13.63 -17.74 -10.67
N ARG A 240 -14.66 -17.58 -11.51
CA ARG A 240 -14.92 -18.48 -12.66
C ARG A 240 -13.77 -18.49 -13.67
N ARG A 241 -13.18 -17.34 -13.99
CA ARG A 241 -12.01 -17.24 -14.88
C ARG A 241 -10.80 -17.98 -14.30
N GLY A 242 -10.56 -17.84 -12.99
CA GLY A 242 -9.47 -18.54 -12.30
C GLY A 242 -9.60 -20.06 -12.31
N HIS A 243 -10.84 -20.59 -12.26
CA HIS A 243 -11.10 -22.02 -12.36
C HIS A 243 -10.89 -22.57 -13.77
N ASN A 244 -11.34 -21.86 -14.81
CA ASN A 244 -11.19 -22.33 -16.20
C ASN A 244 -9.72 -22.46 -16.62
N VAL A 245 -8.84 -21.56 -16.17
CA VAL A 245 -7.39 -21.62 -16.46
C VAL A 245 -6.71 -22.82 -15.77
N LYS A 246 -7.20 -23.25 -14.59
CA LYS A 246 -6.66 -24.42 -13.90
C LYS A 246 -7.06 -25.75 -14.53
N ASN A 247 -8.18 -25.78 -15.26
CA ASN A 247 -8.66 -26.99 -15.93
C ASN A 247 -8.12 -27.16 -17.37
N SER A 248 -7.45 -26.14 -17.91
CA SER A 248 -6.85 -26.16 -19.26
C SER A 248 -5.35 -26.49 -19.28
N ASN A 249 -4.73 -26.70 -18.12
CA ASN A 249 -3.33 -27.12 -17.93
C ASN A 249 -3.29 -28.49 -17.28
#